data_AF-A0A068UR99-F1
#
_entry.id   AF-A0A068UR99-F1
#
_cell.length_a   1.000
_cell.length_b   1.000
_cell.length_c   1.000
_cell.angle_alpha   90.00
_cell.angle_beta   90.00
_cell.angle_gamma   90.00
#
_symmetry.space_group_name_H-M   'P 1'
#
loop_
_entity.id
_entity.type
_entity.pdbx_description
1 polymer ?
#
loop_
_entity_poly.entity_id
_entity_poly.type
_entity_poly.pdbx_seq_one_letter_code
_entity_poly.pdbx_strand_id
1 'polypeptide(L)'
;MKSFPTIIFSIVVLVGAFPQLISSQNCGCAPDLCCSKFGYCGTGNDYCGSGCQSGPCTAAPSSGNSGVSVADIVTDAFFNGIADQAASSCAGKGFYTRSAFLEALNSYPQFGTVGSVDDSKREIAAFFAHVTHETGLAPVNF
;
A
#
# COMPACT_ATOMS: atom_id res chain seq x y z
N MET A 1 21.88 -48.65 -33.74
CA MET A 1 21.63 -48.25 -32.33
C MET A 1 22.69 -47.23 -31.91
N LYS A 2 22.58 -45.96 -32.34
CA LYS A 2 23.66 -44.96 -32.15
C LYS A 2 23.17 -43.51 -32.12
N SER A 3 22.10 -43.25 -31.36
CA SER A 3 21.46 -41.91 -31.36
C SER A 3 20.91 -41.47 -30.00
N PHE A 4 20.97 -42.30 -28.97
CA PHE A 4 20.41 -41.98 -27.66
C PHE A 4 21.25 -41.00 -26.80
N PRO A 5 22.60 -41.08 -26.76
CA PRO A 5 23.36 -40.19 -25.86
C PRO A 5 23.52 -38.76 -26.40
N THR A 6 23.39 -38.55 -27.72
CA THR A 6 23.51 -37.23 -28.37
C THR A 6 22.27 -36.35 -28.19
N ILE A 7 21.08 -36.94 -28.08
CA ILE A 7 19.83 -36.19 -27.86
C ILE A 7 19.76 -35.63 -26.44
N ILE A 8 20.21 -36.41 -25.45
CA ILE A 8 20.22 -35.99 -24.04
C ILE A 8 21.19 -34.82 -23.81
N PHE A 9 22.36 -34.85 -24.44
CA PHE A 9 23.33 -33.74 -24.35
C PHE A 9 22.81 -32.43 -24.98
N SER A 10 21.97 -32.52 -26.01
CA SER A 10 21.43 -31.35 -26.71
C SER A 10 20.32 -30.65 -25.92
N ILE A 11 19.52 -31.40 -25.16
CA ILE A 11 18.43 -30.85 -24.34
C ILE A 11 18.99 -30.14 -23.09
N VAL A 12 20.06 -30.68 -22.48
CA VAL A 12 20.70 -30.06 -21.31
C VAL A 12 21.35 -28.71 -21.66
N VAL A 13 21.89 -28.56 -22.87
CA VAL A 13 22.48 -27.30 -23.35
C VAL A 13 21.41 -26.22 -23.63
N LEU A 14 20.18 -26.60 -24.00
CA LEU A 14 19.07 -25.65 -24.22
C LEU A 14 18.42 -25.14 -22.92
N VAL A 15 18.59 -25.83 -21.79
CA VAL A 15 18.09 -25.40 -20.47
C VAL A 15 19.18 -24.64 -19.67
N GLY A 16 20.45 -24.80 -20.03
CA GLY A 16 21.60 -24.23 -19.30
C GLY A 16 21.96 -22.77 -19.60
N ALA A 17 21.24 -22.08 -20.50
CA ALA A 17 21.57 -20.73 -20.94
C ALA A 17 20.52 -19.66 -20.59
N PHE A 18 19.77 -19.84 -19.50
CA PHE A 18 18.99 -18.76 -18.91
C PHE A 18 19.32 -18.62 -17.42
N PRO A 19 20.35 -17.84 -17.05
CA PRO A 19 20.29 -17.15 -15.78
C PRO A 19 19.23 -16.05 -15.93
N GLN A 20 17.94 -16.41 -15.84
CA GLN A 20 16.92 -15.46 -15.44
C GLN A 20 17.14 -15.21 -13.95
N LEU A 21 18.18 -14.42 -13.63
CA LEU A 21 18.30 -13.76 -12.35
C LEU A 21 17.18 -12.71 -12.30
N ILE A 22 15.96 -13.16 -12.03
CA ILE A 22 14.88 -12.30 -11.57
C ILE A 22 15.14 -12.07 -10.08
N SER A 23 16.15 -11.26 -9.78
CA SER A 23 16.27 -10.63 -8.47
C SER A 23 15.55 -9.31 -8.57
N SER A 24 14.29 -9.31 -8.16
CA SER A 24 13.40 -8.15 -8.23
C SER A 24 12.47 -8.14 -7.00
N GLN A 25 13.06 -8.27 -5.81
CA GLN A 25 12.37 -7.94 -4.56
C GLN A 25 13.20 -7.01 -3.66
N ASN A 26 14.32 -6.48 -4.16
CA ASN A 26 15.14 -5.50 -3.46
C ASN A 26 15.78 -4.56 -4.49
N CYS A 27 15.37 -3.29 -4.52
CA CYS A 27 15.76 -2.30 -5.53
C CYS A 27 17.26 -1.91 -5.45
N GLY A 28 18.14 -2.78 -5.95
CA GLY A 28 19.59 -2.56 -6.10
C GLY A 28 19.99 -2.28 -7.55
N CYS A 29 19.30 -1.35 -8.21
CA CYS A 29 19.52 -1.06 -9.63
C CYS A 29 20.84 -0.31 -9.87
N ALA A 30 21.38 -0.44 -11.09
CA ALA A 30 22.48 0.42 -11.54
C ALA A 30 22.07 1.90 -11.52
N PRO A 31 23.01 2.86 -11.42
CA PRO A 31 22.71 4.29 -11.19
C PRO A 31 21.71 4.92 -12.16
N ASP A 32 21.68 4.48 -13.42
CA ASP A 32 20.84 5.04 -14.47
C ASP A 32 19.56 4.24 -14.76
N LEU A 33 19.24 3.24 -13.91
CA LEU A 33 18.06 2.39 -14.07
C LEU A 33 17.02 2.69 -13.00
N CYS A 34 15.75 2.68 -13.42
CA CYS A 34 14.60 2.82 -12.54
C CYS A 34 14.23 1.46 -11.94
N CYS A 35 13.87 1.44 -10.66
CA CYS A 35 13.20 0.30 -10.05
C CYS A 35 11.70 0.45 -10.22
N SER A 36 11.08 -0.41 -11.03
CA SER A 36 9.63 -0.44 -11.23
C SER A 36 8.88 -0.72 -9.93
N LYS A 37 7.57 -0.50 -9.93
CA LYS A 37 6.68 -0.84 -8.81
C LYS A 37 6.70 -2.33 -8.42
N PHE A 38 7.18 -3.20 -9.30
CA PHE A 38 7.29 -4.64 -9.07
C PHE A 38 8.71 -5.09 -8.67
N GLY A 39 9.63 -4.14 -8.44
CA GLY A 39 11.01 -4.42 -8.01
C GLY A 39 12.02 -4.64 -9.14
N TYR A 40 11.61 -4.50 -10.40
CA TYR A 40 12.47 -4.77 -11.57
C TYR A 40 13.21 -3.51 -12.02
N CYS A 41 14.48 -3.65 -12.37
CA CYS A 41 15.30 -2.56 -12.90
C CYS A 41 15.13 -2.41 -14.43
N GLY A 42 14.98 -1.19 -14.92
CA GLY A 42 14.92 -0.92 -16.36
C GLY A 42 14.78 0.56 -16.70
N THR A 43 14.53 0.83 -17.99
CA THR A 43 14.30 2.18 -18.52
C THR A 43 12.96 2.24 -19.24
N GLY A 44 12.44 3.46 -19.46
CA GLY A 44 11.14 3.67 -20.10
C GLY A 44 9.98 3.63 -19.10
N ASN A 45 8.77 3.91 -19.59
CA ASN A 45 7.61 4.19 -18.75
C ASN A 45 7.18 3.02 -17.86
N ASP A 46 7.42 1.77 -18.27
CA ASP A 46 7.05 0.58 -17.48
C ASP A 46 7.91 0.43 -16.20
N TYR A 47 9.10 1.02 -16.19
CA TYR A 47 10.05 0.97 -15.08
C TYR A 47 10.14 2.29 -14.33
N CYS A 48 10.21 3.40 -15.08
CA CYS A 48 10.40 4.75 -14.56
C CYS A 48 9.09 5.50 -14.32
N GLY A 49 7.96 4.99 -14.81
CA GLY A 49 6.66 5.64 -14.69
C GLY A 49 6.02 5.45 -13.32
N SER A 50 4.69 5.41 -13.30
CA SER A 50 3.91 5.37 -12.05
C SER A 50 4.30 4.21 -11.13
N GLY A 51 4.61 4.53 -9.87
CA GLY A 51 5.00 3.56 -8.85
C GLY A 51 6.48 3.14 -8.89
N CYS A 52 7.32 3.81 -9.67
CA CYS A 52 8.77 3.65 -9.60
C CYS A 52 9.28 3.87 -8.16
N GLN A 53 10.04 2.92 -7.64
CA GLN A 53 10.49 2.86 -6.24
C GLN A 53 11.84 3.58 -6.02
N SER A 54 12.72 3.61 -7.03
CA SER A 54 14.04 4.27 -6.97
C SER A 54 14.64 4.49 -8.37
N GLY A 55 15.69 5.30 -8.48
CA GLY A 55 16.34 5.65 -9.75
C GLY A 55 15.76 6.90 -10.42
N PRO A 56 16.06 7.15 -11.72
CA PRO A 56 15.60 8.33 -12.45
C PRO A 56 14.12 8.20 -12.89
N CYS A 57 13.22 8.03 -11.92
CA CYS A 57 11.79 7.89 -12.17
C CYS A 57 11.23 9.13 -12.90
N THR A 58 10.51 8.91 -14.02
CA THR A 58 9.90 9.96 -14.84
C THR A 58 8.60 10.48 -14.23
N ALA A 59 7.93 9.66 -13.43
CA ALA A 59 7.00 10.11 -12.41
C ALA A 59 7.77 10.14 -11.09
N ALA A 60 7.67 11.22 -10.31
CA ALA A 60 8.14 11.18 -8.93
C ALA A 60 7.60 9.89 -8.26
N PRO A 61 8.38 9.19 -7.42
CA PRO A 61 7.88 8.06 -6.67
C PRO A 61 6.57 8.53 -6.07
N SER A 62 5.47 7.95 -6.52
CA SER A 62 4.17 8.33 -6.01
C SER A 62 4.11 7.73 -4.62
N SER A 63 4.70 8.41 -3.63
CA SER A 63 3.92 8.80 -2.45
C SER A 63 2.82 9.73 -2.98
N GLY A 64 1.92 9.16 -3.78
CA GLY A 64 0.82 9.87 -4.37
C GLY A 64 0.00 10.33 -3.19
N ASN A 65 -0.17 11.64 -3.08
CA ASN A 65 -1.27 12.15 -2.30
C ASN A 65 -2.51 11.60 -3.02
N SER A 66 -3.29 10.72 -2.38
CA SER A 66 -4.40 9.99 -3.02
C SER A 66 -5.46 10.91 -3.66
N GLY A 67 -5.33 12.24 -3.49
CA GLY A 67 -6.34 13.25 -3.80
C GLY A 67 -7.54 13.18 -2.87
N VAL A 68 -7.46 12.33 -1.84
CA VAL A 68 -8.51 12.02 -0.90
C VAL A 68 -8.48 13.01 0.25
N SER A 69 -9.63 13.55 0.58
CA SER A 69 -9.88 14.22 1.86
C SER A 69 -10.30 13.17 2.88
N VAL A 70 -9.54 13.02 3.97
CA VAL A 70 -9.94 12.15 5.10
C VAL A 70 -11.29 12.59 5.67
N ALA A 71 -11.58 13.89 5.64
CA ALA A 71 -12.87 14.42 6.08
C ALA A 71 -14.04 13.95 5.20
N ASP A 72 -13.80 13.70 3.91
CA ASP A 72 -14.84 13.23 2.97
C ASP A 72 -15.11 11.73 3.15
N ILE A 73 -14.11 10.96 3.54
CA ILE A 73 -14.27 9.53 3.89
C ILE A 73 -14.91 9.38 5.27
N VAL A 74 -14.33 10.05 6.28
CA VAL A 74 -14.82 10.04 7.65
C VAL A 74 -15.90 11.10 7.77
N THR A 75 -17.09 10.81 7.26
CA THR A 75 -18.28 11.67 7.40
C THR A 75 -18.81 11.64 8.84
N ASP A 76 -19.68 12.58 9.20
CA ASP A 76 -20.41 12.53 10.47
C ASP A 76 -21.20 11.22 10.62
N ALA A 77 -21.85 10.76 9.55
CA ALA A 77 -22.59 9.50 9.58
C ALA A 77 -21.69 8.29 9.82
N PHE A 78 -20.52 8.24 9.17
CA PHE A 78 -19.54 7.17 9.39
C PHE A 78 -19.00 7.21 10.82
N PHE A 79 -18.55 8.37 11.30
CA PHE A 79 -17.98 8.52 12.64
C PHE A 79 -19.01 8.19 13.72
N ASN A 80 -20.22 8.75 13.63
CA ASN A 80 -21.28 8.51 14.60
C ASN A 80 -21.79 7.07 14.54
N GLY A 81 -21.81 6.44 13.36
CA GLY A 81 -22.14 5.01 13.23
C GLY A 81 -21.22 4.10 14.07
N ILE A 82 -19.97 4.51 14.28
CA ILE A 82 -19.01 3.81 15.14
C ILE A 82 -19.20 4.24 16.60
N ALA A 83 -19.16 5.55 16.87
CA ALA A 83 -19.22 6.09 18.24
C ALA A 83 -20.56 5.77 18.94
N ASP A 84 -21.64 5.61 18.18
CA ASP A 84 -22.95 5.32 18.72
C ASP A 84 -23.17 3.89 19.19
N GLN A 85 -22.26 2.99 18.79
CA GLN A 85 -22.25 1.61 19.27
C GLN A 85 -21.89 1.51 20.77
N ALA A 86 -21.30 2.56 21.36
CA ALA A 86 -21.06 2.61 22.79
C ALA A 86 -22.40 2.71 23.55
N ALA A 87 -22.53 1.86 24.59
CA ALA A 87 -23.65 1.95 25.53
C ALA A 87 -23.74 3.36 26.14
N SER A 88 -24.96 3.81 26.47
CA SER A 88 -25.18 5.11 27.09
C SER A 88 -24.47 5.29 28.44
N SER A 89 -24.16 4.18 29.13
CA SER A 89 -23.39 4.16 30.37
C SER A 89 -21.87 4.15 30.18
N CYS A 90 -21.38 4.12 28.94
CA CYS A 90 -19.94 4.14 28.66
C CYS A 90 -19.34 5.49 29.05
N ALA A 91 -18.24 5.49 29.82
CA ALA A 91 -17.57 6.72 30.23
C ALA A 91 -17.06 7.56 29.05
N GLY A 92 -16.74 6.90 27.92
CA GLY A 92 -16.31 7.56 26.69
C GLY A 92 -17.45 8.09 25.82
N LYS A 93 -18.73 7.88 26.19
CA LYS A 93 -19.87 8.32 25.39
C LYS A 93 -19.90 9.85 25.31
N GLY A 94 -19.85 10.37 24.08
CA GLY A 94 -19.81 11.82 23.82
C GLY A 94 -18.43 12.48 24.00
N PHE A 95 -17.43 11.74 24.45
CA PHE A 95 -16.05 12.24 24.56
C PHE A 95 -15.35 12.27 23.19
N TYR A 96 -15.48 11.20 22.41
CA TYR A 96 -14.94 11.14 21.05
C TYR A 96 -15.88 11.85 20.08
N THR A 97 -15.40 12.93 19.45
CA THR A 97 -16.16 13.72 18.48
C THR A 97 -15.43 13.79 17.15
N ARG A 98 -16.18 13.85 16.05
CA ARG A 98 -15.59 13.99 14.71
C ARG A 98 -14.77 15.28 14.58
N SER A 99 -15.22 16.37 15.18
CA SER A 99 -14.48 17.65 15.17
C SER A 99 -13.12 17.51 15.84
N ALA A 100 -13.03 16.87 17.01
CA ALA A 100 -11.76 16.61 17.68
C ALA A 100 -10.84 15.69 16.85
N PHE A 101 -11.42 14.69 16.17
CA PHE A 101 -10.67 13.85 15.22
C PHE A 101 -10.09 14.68 14.07
N LEU A 102 -10.89 15.51 13.40
CA LEU A 102 -10.42 16.37 12.30
C LEU A 102 -9.42 17.43 12.76
N GLU A 103 -9.57 17.95 13.97
CA GLU A 103 -8.60 18.87 14.57
C GLU A 103 -7.24 18.18 14.75
N ALA A 104 -7.23 16.95 15.26
CA ALA A 104 -6.02 16.15 15.42
C ALA A 104 -5.33 15.86 14.08
N LEU A 105 -6.09 15.66 12.99
CA LEU A 105 -5.52 15.43 11.65
C LEU A 105 -4.60 16.56 11.17
N ASN A 106 -4.78 17.79 11.64
CA ASN A 106 -3.88 18.90 11.29
C ASN A 106 -2.42 18.65 11.72
N SER A 107 -2.21 17.77 12.71
CA SER A 107 -0.87 17.37 13.17
C SER A 107 -0.27 16.19 12.38
N TYR A 108 -1.09 15.50 11.57
CA TYR A 108 -0.71 14.27 10.86
C TYR A 108 -1.12 14.35 9.38
N PRO A 109 -0.50 15.23 8.57
CA PRO A 109 -0.92 15.51 7.20
C PRO A 109 -0.77 14.31 6.23
N GLN A 110 -0.04 13.27 6.63
CA GLN A 110 0.14 12.04 5.85
C GLN A 110 -0.88 10.93 6.19
N PHE A 111 -1.64 11.07 7.28
CA PHE A 111 -2.60 10.06 7.71
C PHE A 111 -3.72 9.93 6.69
N GLY A 112 -3.91 8.72 6.15
CA GLY A 112 -4.99 8.42 5.20
C GLY A 112 -4.85 9.12 3.85
N THR A 113 -3.69 9.72 3.55
CA THR A 113 -3.46 10.47 2.30
C THR A 113 -2.35 9.90 1.43
N VAL A 114 -1.61 8.91 1.94
CA VAL A 114 -0.49 8.29 1.22
C VAL A 114 -0.95 7.05 0.46
N GLY A 115 -0.64 7.01 -0.83
CA GLY A 115 -0.82 5.83 -1.68
C GLY A 115 -2.01 5.98 -2.63
N SER A 116 -2.74 4.88 -2.82
CA SER A 116 -3.98 4.87 -3.60
C SER A 116 -5.20 5.24 -2.72
N VAL A 117 -6.34 5.50 -3.36
CA VAL A 117 -7.63 5.70 -2.65
C VAL A 117 -7.98 4.48 -1.78
N ASP A 118 -7.65 3.27 -2.23
CA ASP A 118 -7.88 2.04 -1.47
C ASP A 118 -6.92 1.91 -0.29
N ASP A 119 -5.68 2.41 -0.41
CA ASP A 119 -4.75 2.49 0.71
C ASP A 119 -5.23 3.48 1.77
N SER A 120 -5.69 4.66 1.35
CA SER A 120 -6.31 5.66 2.23
C SER A 120 -7.49 5.08 3.02
N LYS A 121 -8.43 4.41 2.33
CA LYS A 121 -9.57 3.77 2.97
C LYS A 121 -9.14 2.67 3.93
N ARG A 122 -8.14 1.87 3.55
CA ARG A 122 -7.62 0.78 4.38
C ARG A 122 -6.92 1.30 5.64
N GLU A 123 -6.14 2.38 5.53
CA GLU A 123 -5.50 3.02 6.68
C GLU A 123 -6.54 3.59 7.66
N ILE A 124 -7.53 4.32 7.15
CA ILE A 124 -8.63 4.87 7.96
C ILE A 124 -9.41 3.73 8.65
N ALA A 125 -9.76 2.67 7.91
CA ALA A 125 -10.46 1.52 8.47
C ALA A 125 -9.63 0.82 9.57
N ALA A 126 -8.34 0.60 9.33
CA ALA A 126 -7.45 -0.02 10.31
C ALA A 126 -7.31 0.83 11.58
N PHE A 127 -7.21 2.16 11.44
CA PHE A 127 -7.18 3.08 12.57
C PHE A 127 -8.43 2.97 13.43
N PHE A 128 -9.63 3.09 12.83
CA PHE A 128 -10.87 2.98 13.59
C PHE A 128 -11.08 1.59 14.18
N ALA A 129 -10.72 0.52 13.47
CA ALA A 129 -10.77 -0.84 14.01
C ALA A 129 -9.91 -0.98 15.28
N HIS A 130 -8.68 -0.47 15.26
CA HIS A 130 -7.79 -0.52 16.41
C HIS A 130 -8.32 0.33 17.58
N VAL A 131 -8.73 1.57 17.30
CA VAL A 131 -9.27 2.47 18.35
C VAL A 131 -10.51 1.86 19.01
N THR A 132 -11.43 1.29 18.23
CA THR A 132 -12.63 0.66 18.79
C THR A 132 -12.30 -0.54 19.67
N HIS A 133 -11.35 -1.38 19.26
CA HIS A 133 -10.86 -2.50 20.06
C HIS A 133 -10.29 -2.04 21.40
N GLU A 134 -9.38 -1.05 21.37
CA GLU A 134 -8.70 -0.56 22.58
C GLU A 134 -9.62 0.23 23.52
N THR A 135 -10.72 0.80 23.01
CA THR A 135 -11.66 1.61 23.80
C THR A 135 -12.93 0.86 24.23
N GLY A 136 -12.99 -0.45 23.94
CA GLY A 136 -14.10 -1.32 24.37
C GLY A 136 -15.41 -1.08 23.60
N LEU A 137 -15.33 -0.51 22.39
CA LEU A 137 -16.43 -0.42 21.43
C LEU A 137 -16.56 -1.75 20.67
N ALA A 138 -17.79 -2.14 20.32
CA ALA A 138 -18.05 -3.36 19.53
C ALA A 138 -17.41 -3.25 18.13
N PRO A 139 -17.18 -4.37 17.41
CA PRO A 139 -16.45 -4.34 16.14
C PRO A 139 -17.12 -3.45 15.09
N VAL A 140 -16.30 -2.65 14.41
CA VAL A 140 -16.67 -1.85 13.24
C VAL A 140 -17.20 -2.77 12.12
N ASN A 141 -18.48 -2.65 11.79
CA ASN A 141 -19.04 -3.23 10.57
C ASN A 141 -18.87 -2.23 9.43
N PHE A 142 -18.04 -2.59 8.46
CA PHE A 142 -17.78 -1.82 7.24
C PHE A 142 -18.76 -2.17 6.13
#